data_AF-A0A1G0YLD1-F1
#
_entry.id   AF-A0A1G0YLD1-F1
#
_cell.length_a   1.000
_cell.length_b   1.000
_cell.length_c   1.000
_cell.angle_alpha   90.00
_cell.angle_beta   90.00
_cell.angle_gamma   90.00
#
_symmetry.space_group_name_H-M   'P 1'
#
loop_
_entity.id
_entity.type
_entity.pdbx_description
1 polymer ?
#
loop_
_entity_poly.entity_id
_entity_poly.type
_entity_poly.pdbx_seq_one_letter_code
_entity_poly.pdbx_strand_id
1 'polypeptide(L)'
;MHDLSSNETIRLLSADDPTQQLGLALLGDSPERHAAQILEAMLQASAPARDRLGLFCRTRFPFLAPPCKAGRLIDANSFVVGDGMKQRENLFLHSVRVWLESHREKNPSVCFDLLKEHTALAAEYERIIEELLGATGLDAWRPYAANAQPDPVRQLGFAPTYRCNLSCPYCISASMPRDEAGWEDIRRLIHWCRQNDVRRLHLFGGEPTFHPNFTALLQEAEQAGLEVYFPSNLVMSPANLAFIQPPVVRTVTAHVRSPDSTRTGDTFWQTADTLQQKGVAVRVRYNLKNEDWSFLVDGLKRLNSRKLIFAGIEFPGCGTQRSEVEWLDHVACARRFVDYMLERNIKPVLAKPLPQCLVEQVGGAIPWDVFRGHCEVHQNRYMRNVHVRPDFKIALCNGDMNPARPSLWQFPDWAALQDYVEPRLRAWQKQPLWPKCRSCYYEFRGLCQGACLIAKDQELKS
;
A
#
# COMPACT_ATOMS: atom_id res chain seq x y z
N MET A 1 -42.77 -13.48 9.68
CA MET A 1 -42.72 -12.22 10.44
C MET A 1 -42.21 -12.56 11.82
N HIS A 2 -40.90 -12.44 12.05
CA HIS A 2 -40.34 -12.47 13.40
C HIS A 2 -40.01 -11.04 13.79
N ASP A 3 -40.42 -10.72 15.00
CA ASP A 3 -40.45 -9.41 15.64
C ASP A 3 -39.05 -8.79 15.72
N LEU A 4 -38.84 -7.72 14.95
CA LEU A 4 -37.63 -6.89 14.95
C LEU A 4 -37.87 -5.71 15.92
N SER A 5 -37.91 -5.99 17.22
CA SER A 5 -38.07 -4.95 18.24
C SER A 5 -37.10 -5.14 19.40
N SER A 6 -35.84 -4.70 19.21
CA SER A 6 -34.98 -4.16 20.28
C SER A 6 -33.65 -3.62 19.73
N ASN A 7 -33.61 -2.31 19.47
CA ASN A 7 -32.49 -1.39 19.73
C ASN A 7 -31.04 -1.82 19.40
N GLU A 8 -30.73 -2.08 18.14
CA GLU A 8 -29.41 -1.76 17.54
C GLU A 8 -29.49 -0.42 16.81
N THR A 9 -29.85 0.62 17.55
CA THR A 9 -29.85 1.98 17.03
C THR A 9 -28.40 2.44 16.90
N ILE A 10 -27.93 2.63 15.67
CA ILE A 10 -26.69 3.34 15.38
C ILE A 10 -26.86 4.76 15.92
N ARG A 11 -26.49 4.99 17.18
CA ARG A 11 -26.26 6.32 17.68
C ARG A 11 -24.91 6.74 17.14
N LEU A 12 -24.94 7.50 16.05
CA LEU A 12 -23.84 8.41 15.75
C LEU A 12 -23.77 9.39 16.91
N LEU A 13 -22.97 9.05 17.92
CA LEU A 13 -22.60 10.00 18.94
C LEU A 13 -21.85 11.10 18.22
N SER A 14 -22.56 12.22 18.04
CA SER A 14 -22.08 13.57 17.77
C SER A 14 -20.63 13.64 17.28
N ALA A 15 -20.49 13.78 15.97
CA ALA A 15 -19.25 13.92 15.20
C ALA A 15 -18.26 15.03 15.67
N ASP A 16 -18.62 15.81 16.70
CA ASP A 16 -17.97 17.05 17.11
C ASP A 16 -17.11 16.94 18.39
N ASP A 17 -17.06 15.77 19.04
CA ASP A 17 -16.16 15.53 20.19
C ASP A 17 -15.05 14.51 19.83
N PRO A 18 -13.76 14.91 19.77
CA PRO A 18 -12.65 14.02 19.47
C PRO A 18 -12.37 12.96 20.55
N THR A 19 -12.99 13.05 21.74
CA THR A 19 -12.84 12.08 22.83
C THR A 19 -13.88 10.95 22.81
N GLN A 20 -14.96 11.05 22.04
CA GLN A 20 -16.00 10.02 21.94
C GLN A 20 -15.87 9.17 20.67
N GLN A 21 -15.02 8.14 20.73
CA GLN A 21 -14.74 7.18 19.64
C GLN A 21 -15.86 6.16 19.32
N LEU A 22 -17.10 6.32 19.80
CA LEU A 22 -17.99 5.17 20.05
C LEU A 22 -19.42 5.31 19.50
N GLY A 23 -19.58 5.44 18.17
CA GLY A 23 -20.88 5.25 17.49
C GLY A 23 -20.94 4.09 16.49
N LEU A 24 -19.78 3.62 16.01
CA LEU A 24 -19.64 2.59 14.96
C LEU A 24 -19.32 1.19 15.50
N ALA A 25 -19.11 1.06 16.82
CA ALA A 25 -18.74 -0.18 17.48
C ALA A 25 -19.87 -1.24 17.53
N LEU A 26 -21.09 -0.88 17.10
CA LEU A 26 -22.30 -1.71 17.23
C LEU A 26 -22.79 -2.32 15.90
N LEU A 27 -22.04 -2.19 14.80
CA LEU A 27 -22.43 -2.78 13.50
C LEU A 27 -22.32 -4.32 13.43
N GLY A 28 -21.91 -4.96 14.54
CA GLY A 28 -21.68 -6.40 14.61
C GLY A 28 -20.70 -6.92 13.54
N ASP A 29 -20.82 -8.20 13.20
CA ASP A 29 -19.99 -8.87 12.17
C ASP A 29 -20.54 -8.73 10.75
N SER A 30 -21.72 -8.12 10.56
CA SER A 30 -22.38 -7.98 9.25
C SER A 30 -22.72 -6.51 8.90
N PRO A 31 -21.72 -5.61 8.88
CA PRO A 31 -21.94 -4.18 8.69
C PRO A 31 -22.60 -3.83 7.35
N GLU A 32 -22.59 -4.71 6.35
CA GLU A 32 -23.26 -4.54 5.06
C GLU A 32 -24.78 -4.44 5.18
N ARG A 33 -25.36 -5.00 6.26
CA ARG A 33 -26.79 -4.89 6.59
C ARG A 33 -27.20 -3.48 7.00
N HIS A 34 -26.22 -2.63 7.32
CA HIS A 34 -26.43 -1.29 7.84
C HIS A 34 -25.99 -0.19 6.86
N ALA A 35 -25.84 -0.51 5.56
CA ALA A 35 -25.34 0.44 4.57
C ALA A 35 -26.22 1.71 4.49
N ALA A 36 -27.55 1.58 4.61
CA ALA A 36 -28.47 2.71 4.61
C ALA A 36 -28.18 3.67 5.77
N GLN A 37 -28.02 3.14 6.99
CA GLN A 37 -27.73 3.96 8.17
C GLN A 37 -26.32 4.58 8.12
N ILE A 38 -25.36 3.92 7.49
CA ILE A 38 -24.04 4.49 7.22
C ILE A 38 -24.14 5.67 6.25
N LEU A 39 -24.97 5.58 5.21
CA LEU A 39 -25.19 6.67 4.27
C LEU A 39 -25.91 7.85 4.93
N GLU A 40 -26.93 7.59 5.76
CA GLU A 40 -27.57 8.61 6.60
C GLU A 40 -26.55 9.33 7.48
N ALA A 41 -25.65 8.57 8.11
CA ALA A 41 -24.60 9.12 8.92
C ALA A 41 -23.69 10.07 8.14
N MET A 42 -23.28 9.65 6.94
CA MET A 42 -22.40 10.44 6.08
C MET A 42 -23.07 11.74 5.60
N LEU A 43 -24.39 11.73 5.36
CA LEU A 43 -25.14 12.93 5.01
C LEU A 43 -25.19 13.95 6.15
N GLN A 44 -25.41 13.49 7.38
CA GLN A 44 -25.57 14.34 8.55
C GLN A 44 -24.24 14.81 9.15
N ALA A 45 -23.14 14.12 8.81
CA ALA A 45 -21.81 14.43 9.31
C ALA A 45 -21.19 15.67 8.65
N SER A 46 -20.41 16.42 9.44
CA SER A 46 -19.45 17.41 8.93
C SER A 46 -18.43 16.75 8.00
N ALA A 47 -17.80 17.51 7.09
CA ALA A 47 -16.83 16.95 6.14
C ALA A 47 -15.70 16.14 6.83
N PRO A 48 -15.06 16.60 7.93
CA PRO A 48 -14.03 15.81 8.61
C PRO A 48 -14.56 14.52 9.26
N ALA A 49 -15.82 14.51 9.70
CA ALA A 49 -16.43 13.31 10.27
C ALA A 49 -16.85 12.31 9.18
N ARG A 50 -17.34 12.82 8.05
CA ARG A 50 -17.61 12.03 6.85
C ARG A 50 -16.34 11.35 6.33
N ASP A 51 -15.22 12.06 6.26
CA ASP A 51 -13.93 11.48 5.83
C ASP A 51 -13.48 10.34 6.75
N ARG A 52 -13.64 10.52 8.08
CA ARG A 52 -13.34 9.49 9.08
C ARG A 52 -14.23 8.27 8.92
N LEU A 53 -15.53 8.48 8.70
CA LEU A 53 -16.49 7.41 8.48
C LEU A 53 -16.23 6.67 7.16
N GLY A 54 -15.93 7.38 6.06
CA GLY A 54 -15.53 6.78 4.79
C GLY A 54 -14.26 5.94 4.93
N LEU A 55 -13.27 6.43 5.69
CA LEU A 55 -12.08 5.65 5.99
C LEU A 55 -12.42 4.37 6.77
N PHE A 56 -13.27 4.46 7.80
CA PHE A 56 -13.75 3.31 8.56
C PHE A 56 -14.48 2.29 7.67
N CYS A 57 -15.37 2.73 6.80
CA CYS A 57 -16.06 1.83 5.87
C CYS A 57 -15.06 1.09 4.97
N ARG A 58 -14.07 1.80 4.42
CA ARG A 58 -13.02 1.18 3.59
C ARG A 58 -12.16 0.15 4.34
N THR A 59 -12.10 0.20 5.68
CA THR A 59 -11.38 -0.80 6.49
C THR A 59 -12.19 -2.06 6.76
N ARG A 60 -13.50 -2.04 6.55
CA ARG A 60 -14.44 -3.14 6.85
C ARG A 60 -15.07 -3.76 5.60
N PHE A 61 -15.22 -2.95 4.55
CA PHE A 61 -15.78 -3.33 3.26
C PHE A 61 -14.67 -3.33 2.22
N PRO A 62 -14.06 -4.48 1.90
CA PRO A 62 -12.97 -4.51 0.94
C PRO A 62 -13.41 -3.95 -0.42
N PHE A 63 -14.67 -4.11 -0.80
CA PHE A 63 -15.24 -3.56 -2.04
C PHE A 63 -15.50 -2.04 -2.04
N LEU A 64 -15.26 -1.34 -0.93
CA LEU A 64 -15.23 0.13 -0.92
C LEU A 64 -13.82 0.69 -1.03
N ALA A 65 -12.79 -0.16 -0.99
CA ALA A 65 -11.41 0.27 -1.18
C ALA A 65 -11.15 0.70 -2.64
N PRO A 66 -10.19 1.62 -2.87
CA PRO A 66 -9.76 1.96 -4.23
C PRO A 66 -9.28 0.70 -4.97
N PRO A 67 -9.80 0.38 -6.15
CA PRO A 67 -9.39 -0.80 -6.88
C PRO A 67 -8.08 -0.53 -7.63
N CYS A 68 -7.28 -1.57 -7.85
CA CYS A 68 -6.06 -1.46 -8.65
C CYS A 68 -6.29 -1.49 -10.17
N LYS A 69 -7.52 -1.80 -10.59
CA LYS A 69 -8.01 -1.76 -11.97
C LYS A 69 -9.51 -1.46 -11.96
N ALA A 70 -10.04 -0.85 -13.02
CA ALA A 70 -11.46 -0.54 -13.10
C ALA A 70 -12.32 -1.79 -12.83
N GLY A 71 -13.29 -1.66 -11.92
CA GLY A 71 -14.28 -2.70 -11.64
C GLY A 71 -15.19 -2.91 -12.84
N ARG A 72 -15.76 -4.12 -12.95
CA ARG A 72 -16.76 -4.47 -13.97
C ARG A 72 -18.11 -4.69 -13.30
N LEU A 73 -19.21 -4.52 -14.04
CA LEU A 73 -20.54 -4.93 -13.57
C LEU A 73 -20.52 -6.44 -13.30
N ILE A 74 -21.09 -6.89 -12.18
CA ILE A 74 -21.23 -8.33 -11.93
C ILE A 74 -22.29 -8.89 -12.90
N ASP A 75 -21.83 -9.63 -13.89
CA ASP A 75 -22.64 -10.44 -14.82
C ASP A 75 -22.56 -11.95 -14.50
N ALA A 76 -21.56 -12.36 -13.70
CA ALA A 76 -21.36 -13.74 -13.31
C ALA A 76 -22.37 -14.18 -12.24
N ASN A 77 -23.12 -15.25 -12.52
CA ASN A 77 -24.09 -15.82 -11.59
C ASN A 77 -23.45 -16.35 -10.29
N SER A 78 -22.19 -16.79 -10.32
CA SER A 78 -21.43 -17.21 -9.13
C SER A 78 -19.92 -17.06 -9.33
N PHE A 79 -19.17 -16.92 -8.23
CA PHE A 79 -17.71 -17.00 -8.25
C PHE A 79 -17.25 -18.32 -7.62
N VAL A 80 -16.20 -18.94 -8.17
CA VAL A 80 -15.58 -20.13 -7.56
C VAL A 80 -14.89 -19.75 -6.24
N VAL A 81 -14.41 -18.51 -6.14
CA VAL A 81 -13.72 -17.98 -4.96
C VAL A 81 -14.28 -16.60 -4.60
N GLY A 82 -14.72 -16.45 -3.36
CA GLY A 82 -15.26 -15.19 -2.82
C GLY A 82 -16.75 -14.97 -3.07
N ASP A 83 -17.54 -16.03 -3.27
CA ASP A 83 -19.00 -15.92 -3.44
C ASP A 83 -19.69 -15.31 -2.21
N GLY A 84 -19.20 -15.62 -1.00
CA GLY A 84 -19.67 -14.96 0.22
C GLY A 84 -19.48 -13.44 0.18
N MET A 85 -18.33 -12.96 -0.29
CA MET A 85 -18.09 -11.53 -0.46
C MET A 85 -19.02 -10.90 -1.52
N LYS A 86 -19.30 -11.60 -2.62
CA LYS A 86 -20.32 -11.18 -3.59
C LYS A 86 -21.69 -11.02 -2.92
N GLN A 87 -22.11 -11.98 -2.09
CA GLN A 87 -23.40 -11.91 -1.40
C GLN A 87 -23.48 -10.69 -0.47
N ARG A 88 -22.38 -10.38 0.24
CA ARG A 88 -22.26 -9.18 1.09
C ARG A 88 -22.33 -7.89 0.27
N GLU A 89 -21.66 -7.85 -0.88
CA GLU A 89 -21.72 -6.72 -1.81
C GLU A 89 -23.15 -6.50 -2.34
N ASN A 90 -23.83 -7.58 -2.75
CA ASN A 90 -25.22 -7.51 -3.21
C ASN A 90 -26.15 -6.97 -2.13
N LEU A 91 -25.97 -7.41 -0.88
CA LEU A 91 -26.75 -6.91 0.25
C LEU A 91 -26.49 -5.41 0.49
N PHE A 92 -25.23 -5.00 0.44
CA PHE A 92 -24.84 -3.59 0.54
C PHE A 92 -25.49 -2.76 -0.58
N LEU A 93 -25.37 -3.18 -1.85
CA LEU A 93 -25.95 -2.48 -3.00
C LEU A 93 -27.48 -2.42 -2.94
N HIS A 94 -28.14 -3.47 -2.44
CA HIS A 94 -29.58 -3.47 -2.22
C HIS A 94 -29.97 -2.41 -1.19
N SER A 95 -29.27 -2.33 -0.06
CA SER A 95 -29.50 -1.29 0.94
C SER A 95 -29.23 0.12 0.41
N VAL A 96 -28.18 0.31 -0.41
CA VAL A 96 -27.91 1.58 -1.10
C VAL A 96 -29.08 1.97 -1.99
N ARG A 97 -29.63 1.03 -2.79
CA ARG A 97 -30.78 1.29 -3.66
C ARG A 97 -32.01 1.72 -2.87
N VAL A 98 -32.41 0.95 -1.85
CA VAL A 98 -33.58 1.27 -1.00
C VAL A 98 -33.43 2.64 -0.35
N TRP A 99 -32.21 2.94 0.08
CA TRP A 99 -31.88 4.24 0.64
C TRP A 99 -32.01 5.38 -0.40
N LEU A 100 -31.46 5.21 -1.61
CA LEU A 100 -31.57 6.19 -2.68
C LEU A 100 -33.03 6.42 -3.10
N GLU A 101 -33.84 5.37 -3.20
CA GLU A 101 -35.27 5.47 -3.53
C GLU A 101 -36.05 6.34 -2.52
N SER A 102 -35.70 6.25 -1.24
CA SER A 102 -36.34 7.04 -0.17
C SER A 102 -35.82 8.47 -0.04
N HIS A 103 -34.68 8.80 -0.65
CA HIS A 103 -33.98 10.09 -0.50
C HIS A 103 -33.84 10.91 -1.79
N ARG A 104 -34.10 10.32 -2.96
CA ARG A 104 -33.93 10.96 -4.28
C ARG A 104 -34.66 12.29 -4.42
N GLU A 105 -35.81 12.46 -3.77
CA GLU A 105 -36.61 13.70 -3.84
C GLU A 105 -36.07 14.81 -2.93
N LYS A 106 -35.28 14.46 -1.91
CA LYS A 106 -34.85 15.39 -0.86
C LYS A 106 -33.46 15.99 -1.12
N ASN A 107 -32.52 15.21 -1.65
CA ASN A 107 -31.14 15.70 -1.84
C ASN A 107 -30.34 14.90 -2.92
N PRO A 108 -30.73 14.96 -4.20
CA PRO A 108 -30.20 14.12 -5.27
C PRO A 108 -28.77 14.46 -5.73
N SER A 109 -28.06 15.42 -5.15
CA SER A 109 -26.63 15.62 -5.46
C SER A 109 -25.75 15.01 -4.37
N VAL A 110 -26.04 15.34 -3.11
CA VAL A 110 -25.28 14.89 -1.94
C VAL A 110 -25.30 13.37 -1.79
N CYS A 111 -26.44 12.72 -2.08
CA CYS A 111 -26.57 11.26 -1.99
C CYS A 111 -25.58 10.52 -2.90
N PHE A 112 -25.33 11.05 -4.09
CA PHE A 112 -24.49 10.37 -5.08
C PHE A 112 -23.05 10.84 -5.07
N ASP A 113 -22.77 12.04 -4.54
CA ASP A 113 -21.41 12.49 -4.28
C ASP A 113 -20.70 11.59 -3.27
N LEU A 114 -21.41 11.09 -2.25
CA LEU A 114 -20.88 10.10 -1.31
C LEU A 114 -20.43 8.81 -1.99
N LEU A 115 -21.08 8.43 -3.09
CA LEU A 115 -20.78 7.20 -3.83
C LEU A 115 -19.55 7.35 -4.74
N LYS A 116 -19.21 8.57 -5.17
CA LYS A 116 -18.07 8.84 -6.07
C LYS A 116 -16.73 8.43 -5.47
N GLU A 117 -16.63 8.40 -4.14
CA GLU A 117 -15.41 8.02 -3.44
C GLU A 117 -15.15 6.50 -3.45
N HIS A 118 -16.15 5.66 -3.78
CA HIS A 118 -16.00 4.20 -3.80
C HIS A 118 -15.86 3.65 -5.22
N THR A 119 -14.64 3.76 -5.72
CA THR A 119 -14.31 3.51 -7.13
C THR A 119 -14.41 2.05 -7.59
N ALA A 120 -14.37 1.07 -6.69
CA ALA A 120 -14.55 -0.35 -7.04
C ALA A 120 -16.01 -0.70 -7.42
N LEU A 121 -16.98 0.11 -6.95
CA LEU A 121 -18.40 -0.04 -7.23
C LEU A 121 -18.92 1.01 -8.23
N ALA A 122 -18.03 1.84 -8.81
CA ALA A 122 -18.42 2.94 -9.70
C ALA A 122 -19.40 2.51 -10.80
N ALA A 123 -19.13 1.40 -11.49
CA ALA A 123 -20.03 0.87 -12.52
C ALA A 123 -21.40 0.45 -11.97
N GLU A 124 -21.46 -0.16 -10.78
CA GLU A 124 -22.73 -0.54 -10.14
C GLU A 124 -23.52 0.68 -9.70
N TYR A 125 -22.84 1.72 -9.20
CA TYR A 125 -23.48 2.98 -8.86
C TYR A 125 -24.00 3.69 -10.12
N GLU A 126 -23.22 3.75 -11.20
CA GLU A 126 -23.69 4.29 -12.47
C GLU A 126 -24.97 3.59 -12.93
N ARG A 127 -25.00 2.25 -12.88
CA ARG A 127 -26.18 1.46 -13.23
C ARG A 127 -27.37 1.78 -12.32
N ILE A 128 -27.18 1.81 -10.99
CA ILE A 128 -28.25 2.14 -10.04
C ILE A 128 -28.78 3.56 -10.27
N ILE A 129 -27.89 4.52 -10.52
CA ILE A 129 -28.23 5.92 -10.79
C ILE A 129 -29.05 6.02 -12.07
N GLU A 130 -28.59 5.39 -13.15
CA GLU A 130 -29.27 5.38 -14.44
C GLU A 130 -30.66 4.74 -14.33
N GLU A 131 -30.79 3.62 -13.63
CA GLU A 131 -32.08 2.95 -13.40
C GLU A 131 -33.06 3.80 -12.57
N LEU A 132 -32.56 4.59 -11.61
CA LEU A 132 -33.40 5.40 -10.72
C LEU A 132 -33.74 6.78 -11.27
N LEU A 133 -32.83 7.41 -12.02
CA LEU A 133 -32.92 8.82 -12.44
C LEU A 133 -32.87 9.03 -13.97
N GLY A 134 -32.63 7.97 -14.74
CA GLY A 134 -32.43 8.06 -16.19
C GLY A 134 -31.09 8.69 -16.59
N ALA A 135 -30.83 8.74 -17.91
CA ALA A 135 -29.57 9.23 -18.48
C ALA A 135 -29.24 10.67 -18.06
N THR A 136 -30.24 11.55 -17.95
CA THR A 136 -30.06 12.95 -17.52
C THR A 136 -29.60 13.07 -16.07
N GLY A 137 -30.07 12.18 -15.18
CA GLY A 137 -29.59 12.13 -13.80
C GLY A 137 -28.16 11.61 -13.68
N LEU A 138 -27.80 10.64 -14.52
CA LEU A 138 -26.43 10.12 -14.62
C LEU A 138 -25.45 11.19 -15.12
N ASP A 139 -25.83 11.97 -16.13
CA ASP A 139 -25.00 13.05 -16.66
C ASP A 139 -24.78 14.17 -15.63
N ALA A 140 -25.75 14.44 -14.75
CA ALA A 140 -25.60 15.35 -13.63
C ALA A 140 -24.69 14.79 -12.50
N TRP A 141 -24.53 13.47 -12.42
CA TRP A 141 -23.60 12.81 -11.48
C TRP A 141 -22.16 12.79 -11.99
N ARG A 142 -21.95 12.55 -13.29
CA ARG A 142 -20.63 12.51 -13.96
C ARG A 142 -19.75 13.79 -13.97
N PRO A 143 -20.20 15.05 -13.70
CA PRO A 143 -19.37 16.25 -13.92
C PRO A 143 -18.11 16.33 -13.06
N TYR A 144 -18.04 15.56 -11.97
CA TYR A 144 -16.97 15.62 -10.96
C TYR A 144 -15.88 14.55 -11.11
N ALA A 145 -15.98 13.63 -12.08
CA ALA A 145 -14.97 12.58 -12.29
C ALA A 145 -13.62 13.13 -12.83
N ALA A 146 -13.53 14.43 -13.13
CA ALA A 146 -12.39 15.08 -13.77
C ALA A 146 -11.55 15.99 -12.85
N ASN A 147 -11.68 15.88 -11.53
CA ASN A 147 -10.73 16.60 -10.66
C ASN A 147 -9.40 15.86 -10.63
N ALA A 148 -8.50 16.34 -11.51
CA ALA A 148 -7.08 16.07 -11.50
C ALA A 148 -6.58 16.08 -10.06
N GLN A 149 -6.16 14.91 -9.58
CA GLN A 149 -5.35 14.88 -8.36
C GLN A 149 -4.19 15.85 -8.56
N PRO A 150 -3.82 16.67 -7.56
CA PRO A 150 -2.63 17.52 -7.67
C PRO A 150 -1.46 16.66 -8.15
N ASP A 151 -0.66 17.16 -9.11
CA ASP A 151 0.47 16.40 -9.68
C ASP A 151 1.30 15.86 -8.51
N PRO A 152 1.25 14.53 -8.27
CA PRO A 152 1.78 13.99 -7.04
C PRO A 152 3.29 14.16 -7.05
N VAL A 153 3.85 14.63 -5.93
CA VAL A 153 5.30 14.86 -5.76
C VAL A 153 6.12 13.73 -6.39
N ARG A 154 6.80 14.05 -7.49
CA ARG A 154 7.58 13.09 -8.28
C ARG A 154 8.71 12.51 -7.44
N GLN A 155 8.89 11.21 -7.56
CA GLN A 155 9.93 10.48 -6.85
C GLN A 155 10.61 9.47 -7.75
N LEU A 156 11.91 9.27 -7.56
CA LEU A 156 12.70 8.28 -8.28
C LEU A 156 13.38 7.35 -7.27
N GLY A 157 13.31 6.04 -7.51
CA GLY A 157 14.12 5.08 -6.78
C GLY A 157 15.52 4.98 -7.37
N PHE A 158 16.56 4.97 -6.54
CA PHE A 158 17.93 4.76 -6.98
C PHE A 158 18.69 3.79 -6.08
N ALA A 159 19.32 2.78 -6.65
CA ALA A 159 20.25 1.92 -5.92
C ALA A 159 21.68 2.41 -6.17
N PRO A 160 22.31 3.12 -5.22
CA PRO A 160 23.71 3.53 -5.37
C PRO A 160 24.66 2.32 -5.34
N THR A 161 24.25 1.24 -4.67
CA THR A 161 25.03 0.00 -4.59
C THR A 161 24.13 -1.20 -4.27
N TYR A 162 24.54 -2.38 -4.72
CA TYR A 162 24.03 -3.66 -4.21
C TYR A 162 24.92 -4.30 -3.13
N ARG A 163 26.04 -3.67 -2.77
CA ARG A 163 26.86 -4.10 -1.63
C ARG A 163 26.09 -3.87 -0.32
N CYS A 164 26.28 -4.79 0.60
CA CYS A 164 25.71 -4.75 1.92
C CYS A 164 26.72 -5.33 2.91
N ASN A 165 26.77 -4.76 4.11
CA ASN A 165 27.54 -5.25 5.24
C ASN A 165 26.87 -6.42 5.97
N LEU A 166 25.68 -6.85 5.52
CA LEU A 166 24.96 -8.03 6.01
C LEU A 166 24.71 -9.04 4.87
N SER A 167 24.43 -10.29 5.25
CA SER A 167 24.17 -11.42 4.33
C SER A 167 22.86 -12.14 4.70
N CYS A 168 21.74 -11.40 4.72
CA CYS A 168 20.44 -11.95 5.13
C CYS A 168 19.96 -13.07 4.19
N PRO A 169 19.45 -14.21 4.71
CA PRO A 169 19.03 -15.34 3.88
C PRO A 169 17.81 -15.01 2.98
N TYR A 170 17.03 -14.01 3.36
CA TYR A 170 15.84 -13.54 2.65
C TYR A 170 16.10 -12.36 1.68
N CYS A 171 17.37 -12.04 1.41
CA CYS A 171 17.72 -10.86 0.64
C CYS A 171 17.25 -10.98 -0.83
N ILE A 172 16.51 -9.96 -1.29
CA ILE A 172 16.00 -9.91 -2.66
C ILE A 172 17.09 -9.59 -3.68
N SER A 173 18.16 -8.92 -3.25
CA SER A 173 19.32 -8.55 -4.08
C SER A 173 20.48 -9.52 -3.93
N ALA A 174 20.29 -10.68 -3.30
CA ALA A 174 21.35 -11.67 -3.07
C ALA A 174 22.03 -12.13 -4.37
N SER A 175 21.27 -12.21 -5.46
CA SER A 175 21.74 -12.61 -6.79
C SER A 175 22.24 -11.46 -7.65
N MET A 176 22.23 -10.21 -7.16
CA MET A 176 22.70 -9.09 -7.96
C MET A 176 24.21 -8.98 -7.95
N PRO A 177 24.81 -8.55 -9.06
CA PRO A 177 26.17 -8.06 -9.06
C PRO A 177 26.36 -7.03 -7.95
N ARG A 178 27.49 -7.08 -7.24
CA ARG A 178 27.81 -6.14 -6.16
C ARG A 178 28.32 -4.80 -6.70
N ASP A 179 27.67 -4.32 -7.74
CA ASP A 179 28.03 -3.11 -8.46
C ASP A 179 27.76 -1.85 -7.62
N GLU A 180 28.48 -0.80 -7.97
CA GLU A 180 28.39 0.54 -7.39
C GLU A 180 28.29 1.56 -8.51
N ALA A 181 27.45 2.56 -8.31
CA ALA A 181 27.31 3.64 -9.27
C ALA A 181 28.53 4.59 -9.21
N GLY A 182 29.04 4.98 -10.39
CA GLY A 182 30.09 5.98 -10.48
C GLY A 182 29.63 7.35 -9.96
N TRP A 183 30.53 8.12 -9.33
CA TRP A 183 30.18 9.42 -8.76
C TRP A 183 29.63 10.41 -9.78
N GLU A 184 30.26 10.51 -10.95
CA GLU A 184 29.80 11.44 -12.00
C GLU A 184 28.41 11.06 -12.53
N ASP A 185 28.10 9.77 -12.63
CA ASP A 185 26.76 9.33 -13.03
C ASP A 185 25.71 9.59 -11.92
N ILE A 186 26.09 9.51 -10.64
CA ILE A 186 25.22 9.93 -9.52
C ILE A 186 24.91 11.42 -9.64
N ARG A 187 25.91 12.27 -9.92
CA ARG A 187 25.68 13.71 -10.14
C ARG A 187 24.78 13.96 -11.34
N ARG A 188 25.01 13.23 -12.44
CA ARG A 188 24.15 13.27 -13.63
C ARG A 188 22.71 12.89 -13.31
N LEU A 189 22.49 11.88 -12.47
CA LEU A 189 21.16 11.45 -12.02
C LEU A 189 20.46 12.53 -11.20
N ILE A 190 21.18 13.12 -10.23
CA ILE A 190 20.64 14.21 -9.41
C ILE A 190 20.27 15.42 -10.29
N HIS A 191 21.10 15.74 -11.29
CA HIS A 191 20.78 16.77 -12.27
C HIS A 191 19.52 16.43 -13.10
N TRP A 192 19.42 15.19 -13.59
CA TRP A 192 18.25 14.70 -14.32
C TRP A 192 16.98 14.80 -13.46
N CYS A 193 17.04 14.42 -12.18
CA CYS A 193 15.95 14.55 -11.23
C CYS A 193 15.47 16.00 -11.13
N ARG A 194 16.40 16.96 -10.98
CA ARG A 194 16.08 18.38 -10.89
C ARG A 194 15.43 18.91 -12.17
N GLN A 195 15.93 18.53 -13.34
CA GLN A 195 15.36 18.91 -14.64
C GLN A 195 13.94 18.38 -14.84
N ASN A 196 13.62 17.26 -14.21
CA ASN A 196 12.34 16.55 -14.33
C ASN A 196 11.38 16.78 -13.16
N ASP A 197 11.65 17.80 -12.33
CA ASP A 197 10.86 18.16 -11.15
C ASP A 197 10.66 16.99 -10.16
N VAL A 198 11.62 16.05 -10.13
CA VAL A 198 11.69 15.04 -9.07
C VAL A 198 12.09 15.74 -7.79
N ARG A 199 11.31 15.55 -6.72
CA ARG A 199 11.57 16.17 -5.41
C ARG A 199 11.98 15.18 -4.34
N ARG A 200 11.79 13.87 -4.61
CA ARG A 200 12.14 12.81 -3.67
C ARG A 200 13.00 11.74 -4.32
N LEU A 201 14.10 11.40 -3.65
CA LEU A 201 14.98 10.31 -4.03
C LEU A 201 14.87 9.19 -3.00
N HIS A 202 14.37 8.04 -3.45
CA HIS A 202 14.29 6.83 -2.63
C HIS A 202 15.53 5.99 -2.84
N LEU A 203 16.47 5.98 -1.90
CA LEU A 203 17.60 5.07 -2.03
C LEU A 203 17.17 3.64 -1.69
N PHE A 204 17.66 2.65 -2.42
CA PHE A 204 17.41 1.23 -2.17
C PHE A 204 18.63 0.39 -2.58
N GLY A 205 18.49 -0.92 -2.70
CA GLY A 205 19.55 -1.84 -3.14
C GLY A 205 20.05 -2.69 -1.98
N GLY A 206 21.37 -2.71 -1.78
CA GLY A 206 22.00 -3.36 -0.64
C GLY A 206 21.84 -2.54 0.64
N GLU A 207 22.93 -1.96 1.12
CA GLU A 207 22.90 -0.95 2.18
C GLU A 207 23.39 0.39 1.59
N PRO A 208 22.50 1.39 1.38
CA PRO A 208 22.87 2.66 0.75
C PRO A 208 24.03 3.36 1.48
N THR A 209 24.09 3.25 2.81
CA THR A 209 25.16 3.83 3.62
C THR A 209 26.51 3.16 3.44
N PHE A 210 26.59 2.05 2.69
CA PHE A 210 27.86 1.37 2.40
C PHE A 210 28.54 1.89 1.13
N HIS A 211 27.85 2.71 0.34
CA HIS A 211 28.43 3.34 -0.85
C HIS A 211 29.54 4.34 -0.46
N PRO A 212 30.72 4.33 -1.12
CA PRO A 212 31.85 5.21 -0.77
C PRO A 212 31.50 6.71 -0.77
N ASN A 213 30.61 7.12 -1.66
CA ASN A 213 30.17 8.51 -1.81
C ASN A 213 28.80 8.79 -1.18
N PHE A 214 28.38 8.02 -0.17
CA PHE A 214 27.06 8.20 0.45
C PHE A 214 26.86 9.62 1.01
N THR A 215 27.85 10.15 1.72
CA THR A 215 27.78 11.51 2.30
C THR A 215 27.73 12.59 1.22
N ALA A 216 28.57 12.47 0.19
CA ALA A 216 28.58 13.36 -0.95
C ALA A 216 27.24 13.32 -1.72
N LEU A 217 26.64 12.15 -1.88
CA LEU A 217 25.31 11.99 -2.47
C LEU A 217 24.25 12.78 -1.71
N LEU A 218 24.22 12.67 -0.37
CA LEU A 218 23.28 13.44 0.45
C LEU A 218 23.49 14.96 0.30
N GLN A 219 24.75 15.41 0.28
CA GLN A 219 25.07 16.83 0.09
C GLN A 219 24.62 17.35 -1.29
N GLU A 220 24.90 16.63 -2.37
CA GLU A 220 24.44 17.01 -3.71
C GLU A 220 22.90 16.97 -3.82
N ALA A 221 22.26 15.99 -3.18
CA ALA A 221 20.79 15.91 -3.13
C ALA A 221 20.18 17.11 -2.38
N GLU A 222 20.75 17.51 -1.25
CA GLU A 222 20.34 18.69 -0.50
C GLU A 222 20.49 19.97 -1.32
N GLN A 223 21.64 20.15 -1.98
CA GLN A 223 21.89 21.30 -2.87
C GLN A 223 20.93 21.34 -4.06
N ALA A 224 20.48 20.17 -4.54
CA ALA A 224 19.48 20.06 -5.59
C ALA A 224 18.04 20.23 -5.09
N GLY A 225 17.82 20.40 -3.77
CA GLY A 225 16.49 20.54 -3.17
C GLY A 225 15.69 19.22 -3.14
N LEU A 226 16.37 18.08 -3.15
CA LEU A 226 15.77 16.75 -3.06
C LEU A 226 15.64 16.32 -1.59
N GLU A 227 14.49 15.75 -1.25
CA GLU A 227 14.35 14.96 -0.02
C GLU A 227 14.78 13.52 -0.30
N VAL A 228 15.65 12.99 0.55
CA VAL A 228 16.15 11.62 0.48
C VAL A 228 15.51 10.79 1.60
N TYR A 229 15.03 9.60 1.24
CA TYR A 229 14.59 8.60 2.21
C TYR A 229 15.02 7.21 1.75
N PHE A 230 15.26 6.30 2.69
CA PHE A 230 15.75 4.98 2.33
C PHE A 230 15.47 3.94 3.43
N PRO A 231 15.31 2.66 3.05
CA PRO A 231 15.43 1.57 3.98
C PRO A 231 16.90 1.32 4.33
N SER A 232 17.18 0.97 5.57
CA SER A 232 18.53 0.64 6.04
C SER A 232 18.48 -0.44 7.10
N ASN A 233 19.54 -1.23 7.18
CA ASN A 233 19.78 -2.17 8.27
C ASN A 233 20.31 -1.49 9.55
N LEU A 234 20.53 -0.17 9.52
CA LEU A 234 21.04 0.67 10.62
C LEU A 234 22.39 0.26 11.22
N VAL A 235 23.17 -0.58 10.53
CA VAL A 235 24.56 -0.87 10.90
C VAL A 235 25.45 -0.06 9.97
N MET A 236 25.86 1.13 10.42
CA MET A 236 26.62 2.09 9.60
C MET A 236 27.75 2.74 10.41
N SER A 237 28.68 3.39 9.70
CA SER A 237 29.76 4.13 10.36
C SER A 237 29.23 5.40 11.04
N PRO A 238 29.88 5.87 12.14
CA PRO A 238 29.55 7.16 12.74
C PRO A 238 29.66 8.33 11.75
N ALA A 239 30.62 8.25 10.80
CA ALA A 239 30.79 9.24 9.75
C ALA A 239 29.55 9.34 8.85
N ASN A 240 28.96 8.22 8.42
CA ASN A 240 27.75 8.23 7.61
C ASN A 240 26.53 8.69 8.42
N LEU A 241 26.41 8.22 9.66
CA LEU A 241 25.34 8.65 10.57
C LEU A 241 25.37 10.17 10.84
N ALA A 242 26.55 10.80 10.83
CA ALA A 242 26.71 12.23 11.03
C ALA A 242 25.89 13.06 10.01
N PHE A 243 25.83 12.62 8.75
CA PHE A 243 25.17 13.33 7.64
C PHE A 243 23.67 13.04 7.49
N ILE A 244 23.12 12.08 8.24
CA ILE A 244 21.69 11.77 8.18
C ILE A 244 20.94 12.70 9.12
N GLN A 245 20.33 13.75 8.56
CA GLN A 245 19.55 14.75 9.29
C GLN A 245 18.59 15.53 8.37
N PRO A 246 17.55 16.17 8.92
CA PRO A 246 16.72 17.11 8.16
C PRO A 246 17.52 18.35 7.69
N PRO A 247 17.11 19.02 6.59
CA PRO A 247 15.92 18.73 5.78
C PRO A 247 16.12 17.60 4.77
N VAL A 248 17.37 17.25 4.43
CA VAL A 248 17.66 16.27 3.37
C VAL A 248 17.14 14.87 3.69
N VAL A 249 17.32 14.37 4.91
CA VAL A 249 16.76 13.09 5.35
C VAL A 249 15.82 13.30 6.53
N ARG A 250 14.52 13.17 6.28
CA ARG A 250 13.49 13.25 7.33
C ARG A 250 13.02 11.91 7.84
N THR A 251 13.25 10.84 7.08
CA THR A 251 12.74 9.51 7.41
C THR A 251 13.70 8.42 6.94
N VAL A 252 13.98 7.48 7.84
CA VAL A 252 14.69 6.23 7.53
C VAL A 252 13.77 5.06 7.86
N THR A 253 13.66 4.09 6.94
CA THR A 253 12.92 2.84 7.20
C THR A 253 13.88 1.79 7.76
N ALA A 254 13.84 1.58 9.06
CA ALA A 254 14.75 0.67 9.75
C ALA A 254 14.28 -0.78 9.62
N HIS A 255 15.05 -1.61 8.94
CA HIS A 255 14.78 -3.04 8.79
C HIS A 255 15.25 -3.78 10.04
N VAL A 256 14.34 -3.96 11.00
CA VAL A 256 14.61 -4.72 12.22
C VAL A 256 14.72 -6.20 11.88
N ARG A 257 15.68 -6.86 12.51
CA ARG A 257 15.85 -8.31 12.47
C ARG A 257 15.42 -8.91 13.81
N SER A 258 15.09 -10.19 13.79
CA SER A 258 14.97 -11.02 14.99
C SER A 258 16.19 -10.76 15.89
N PRO A 259 16.00 -10.63 17.21
CA PRO A 259 17.08 -10.34 18.13
C PRO A 259 17.98 -11.56 18.23
N ASP A 260 19.10 -11.56 17.49
CA ASP A 260 20.25 -12.37 17.83
C ASP A 260 21.01 -11.63 18.94
N SER A 261 21.47 -12.32 19.98
CA SER A 261 22.26 -11.81 21.12
C SER A 261 23.67 -11.32 20.70
N THR A 262 23.74 -10.41 19.74
CA THR A 262 24.96 -9.99 19.06
C THR A 262 25.15 -8.48 19.11
N ARG A 263 26.42 -8.04 19.04
CA ARG A 263 26.86 -6.64 18.92
C ARG A 263 26.13 -5.82 17.83
N THR A 264 25.61 -6.51 16.81
CA THR A 264 24.86 -5.86 15.71
C THR A 264 23.47 -5.37 16.14
N GLY A 265 22.82 -6.02 17.10
CA GLY A 265 21.55 -5.59 17.67
C GLY A 265 21.70 -4.30 18.49
N ASP A 266 22.75 -4.20 19.30
CA ASP A 266 23.03 -2.98 20.07
C ASP A 266 23.32 -1.79 19.14
N THR A 267 24.14 -2.02 18.11
CA THR A 267 24.47 -0.99 17.11
C THR A 267 23.22 -0.46 16.40
N PHE A 268 22.28 -1.35 16.05
CA PHE A 268 21.03 -0.99 15.40
C PHE A 268 20.22 0.01 16.24
N TRP A 269 19.98 -0.32 17.51
CA TRP A 269 19.14 0.50 18.37
C TRP A 269 19.83 1.79 18.84
N GLN A 270 21.16 1.79 18.97
CA GLN A 270 21.93 3.03 19.21
C GLN A 270 21.84 3.99 18.02
N THR A 271 21.93 3.45 16.81
CA THR A 271 21.77 4.22 15.57
C THR A 271 20.35 4.78 15.46
N ALA A 272 19.33 3.98 15.77
CA ALA A 272 17.94 4.41 15.77
C ALA A 272 17.69 5.58 16.75
N ASP A 273 18.20 5.49 17.97
CA ASP A 273 18.09 6.57 18.96
C ASP A 273 18.78 7.85 18.49
N THR A 274 19.98 7.72 17.93
CA THR A 274 20.74 8.85 17.41
C THR A 274 19.96 9.57 16.29
N LEU A 275 19.33 8.80 15.39
CA LEU A 275 18.48 9.36 14.34
C LEU A 275 17.27 10.11 14.93
N GLN A 276 16.62 9.57 15.96
CA GLN A 276 15.51 10.25 16.62
C GLN A 276 15.94 11.54 17.31
N GLN A 277 17.09 11.54 17.99
CA GLN A 277 17.67 12.74 18.61
C GLN A 277 17.97 13.84 17.58
N LYS A 278 18.31 13.46 16.34
CA LYS A 278 18.49 14.37 15.20
C LYS A 278 17.18 14.83 14.55
N GLY A 279 16.02 14.42 15.05
CA GLY A 279 14.73 14.72 14.45
C GLY A 279 14.40 13.92 13.19
N VAL A 280 15.12 12.82 12.92
CA VAL A 280 14.85 11.91 11.80
C VAL A 280 13.84 10.86 12.26
N ALA A 281 12.70 10.75 11.56
CA ALA A 281 11.69 9.75 11.87
C ALA A 281 12.17 8.34 11.50
N VAL A 282 12.23 7.45 12.48
CA VAL A 282 12.58 6.03 12.26
C VAL A 282 11.30 5.20 12.09
N ARG A 283 11.06 4.70 10.87
CA ARG A 283 9.94 3.80 10.58
C ARG A 283 10.40 2.36 10.65
N VAL A 284 9.87 1.60 11.61
CA VAL A 284 10.23 0.19 11.74
C VAL A 284 9.63 -0.62 10.60
N ARG A 285 10.46 -1.47 9.98
CA ARG A 285 10.06 -2.49 9.02
C ARG A 285 10.58 -3.86 9.43
N TYR A 286 9.74 -4.88 9.30
CA TYR A 286 10.09 -6.25 9.67
C TYR A 286 9.66 -7.24 8.57
N ASN A 287 10.52 -8.21 8.25
CA ASN A 287 10.15 -9.33 7.40
C ASN A 287 9.61 -10.43 8.31
N LEU A 288 8.36 -10.82 8.09
CA LEU A 288 7.63 -11.64 9.02
C LEU A 288 8.22 -13.06 9.08
N LYS A 289 8.55 -13.49 10.30
CA LYS A 289 8.83 -14.87 10.64
C LYS A 289 7.87 -15.34 11.73
N ASN A 290 7.63 -16.65 11.78
CA ASN A 290 6.85 -17.26 12.84
C ASN A 290 7.74 -17.44 14.08
N GLU A 291 7.81 -16.42 14.93
CA GLU A 291 8.67 -16.36 16.11
C GLU A 291 8.04 -15.49 17.22
N ASP A 292 8.73 -15.32 18.35
CA ASP A 292 8.30 -14.36 19.37
C ASP A 292 8.55 -12.92 18.87
N TRP A 293 7.49 -12.12 18.82
CA TRP A 293 7.50 -10.74 18.34
C TRP A 293 7.62 -9.70 19.46
N SER A 294 7.82 -10.12 20.72
CA SER A 294 7.98 -9.23 21.89
C SER A 294 9.03 -8.13 21.66
N PHE A 295 10.15 -8.46 21.04
CA PHE A 295 11.22 -7.51 20.72
C PHE A 295 10.79 -6.34 19.81
N LEU A 296 9.81 -6.57 18.91
CA LEU A 296 9.27 -5.51 18.06
C LEU A 296 8.46 -4.53 18.91
N VAL A 297 7.69 -5.03 19.87
CA VAL A 297 6.90 -4.22 20.79
C VAL A 297 7.82 -3.34 21.63
N ASP A 298 8.89 -3.91 22.18
CA ASP A 298 9.85 -3.17 23.00
C ASP A 298 10.62 -2.13 22.18
N GLY A 299 11.04 -2.50 20.97
CA GLY A 299 11.67 -1.59 20.02
C GLY A 299 10.76 -0.42 19.61
N LEU A 300 9.47 -0.69 19.36
CA LEU A 300 8.49 0.35 19.01
C LEU A 300 8.18 1.28 20.19
N LYS A 301 8.10 0.75 21.42
CA LYS A 301 7.98 1.56 22.64
C LYS A 301 9.18 2.50 22.79
N ARG A 302 10.40 1.98 22.61
CA ARG A 302 11.64 2.79 22.64
C ARG A 302 11.59 3.94 21.64
N LEU A 303 11.11 3.67 20.43
CA LEU A 303 10.96 4.68 19.37
C LEU A 303 9.71 5.57 19.52
N ASN A 304 8.89 5.39 20.55
CA ASN A 304 7.57 6.03 20.69
C ASN A 304 6.71 5.93 19.41
N SER A 305 6.78 4.78 18.73
CA SER A 305 6.04 4.51 17.48
C SER A 305 4.90 3.54 17.73
N ARG A 306 3.73 3.84 17.16
CA ARG A 306 2.58 2.93 17.11
C ARG A 306 2.35 2.35 15.72
N LYS A 307 3.31 2.46 14.82
CA LYS A 307 3.20 1.96 13.44
C LYS A 307 4.39 1.08 13.10
N LEU A 308 4.09 -0.06 12.47
CA LEU A 308 5.07 -1.04 12.04
C LEU A 308 4.78 -1.45 10.61
N ILE A 309 5.76 -1.36 9.72
CA ILE A 309 5.66 -1.89 8.37
C ILE A 309 6.07 -3.36 8.41
N PHE A 310 5.34 -4.26 7.76
CA PHE A 310 5.76 -5.65 7.67
C PHE A 310 5.60 -6.23 6.27
N ALA A 311 6.49 -7.14 5.89
CA ALA A 311 6.32 -7.98 4.72
C ALA A 311 5.85 -9.36 5.19
N GLY A 312 4.61 -9.73 4.87
CA GLY A 312 4.06 -11.04 5.24
C GLY A 312 4.74 -12.23 4.55
N ILE A 313 5.43 -11.97 3.42
CA ILE A 313 6.12 -12.99 2.62
C ILE A 313 7.47 -12.46 2.12
N GLU A 314 8.48 -13.29 2.32
CA GLU A 314 9.85 -13.07 1.84
C GLU A 314 9.99 -13.59 0.40
N PHE A 315 10.84 -12.95 -0.40
CA PHE A 315 11.18 -13.44 -1.75
C PHE A 315 12.70 -13.47 -1.83
N PRO A 316 13.34 -14.55 -1.35
CA PRO A 316 14.79 -14.71 -1.44
C PRO A 316 15.16 -14.85 -2.92
N GLY A 317 15.90 -13.87 -3.44
CA GLY A 317 16.10 -13.72 -4.88
C GLY A 317 14.81 -13.48 -5.67
N CYS A 318 14.93 -13.42 -6.99
CA CYS A 318 13.78 -13.33 -7.88
C CYS A 318 13.26 -14.73 -8.24
N GLY A 319 11.94 -14.91 -8.25
CA GLY A 319 11.32 -16.09 -8.87
C GLY A 319 11.03 -17.30 -7.96
N THR A 320 11.14 -17.20 -6.62
CA THR A 320 10.76 -18.31 -5.73
C THR A 320 9.29 -18.69 -5.93
N GLN A 321 9.04 -19.88 -6.48
CA GLN A 321 7.69 -20.43 -6.56
C GLN A 321 7.26 -20.94 -5.19
N ARG A 322 5.97 -20.78 -4.89
CA ARG A 322 5.35 -21.29 -3.67
C ARG A 322 4.03 -21.93 -4.05
N SER A 323 3.80 -23.11 -3.49
CA SER A 323 2.51 -23.78 -3.51
C SER A 323 1.46 -22.92 -2.79
N GLU A 324 0.19 -23.15 -3.12
CA GLU A 324 -0.90 -22.45 -2.45
C GLU A 324 -0.93 -22.71 -0.93
N VAL A 325 -0.52 -23.91 -0.49
CA VAL A 325 -0.43 -24.27 0.93
C VAL A 325 0.60 -23.38 1.64
N GLU A 326 1.78 -23.21 1.07
CA GLU A 326 2.80 -22.30 1.62
C GLU A 326 2.29 -20.85 1.67
N TRP A 327 1.54 -20.40 0.66
CA TRP A 327 0.90 -19.09 0.70
C TRP A 327 -0.12 -18.97 1.83
N LEU A 328 -0.94 -20.00 2.05
CA LEU A 328 -1.92 -20.03 3.14
C LEU A 328 -1.23 -19.99 4.51
N ASP A 329 -0.13 -20.73 4.69
CA ASP A 329 0.67 -20.73 5.92
C ASP A 329 1.23 -19.33 6.23
N HIS A 330 1.76 -18.65 5.20
CA HIS A 330 2.23 -17.28 5.34
C HIS A 330 1.11 -16.30 5.68
N VAL A 331 -0.06 -16.44 5.05
CA VAL A 331 -1.23 -15.61 5.36
C VAL A 331 -1.73 -15.86 6.78
N ALA A 332 -1.75 -17.12 7.24
CA ALA A 332 -2.10 -17.48 8.61
C ALA A 332 -1.09 -16.92 9.62
N CYS A 333 0.21 -16.94 9.32
CA CYS A 333 1.22 -16.30 10.14
C CYS A 333 1.01 -14.77 10.19
N ALA A 334 0.78 -14.14 9.04
CA ALA A 334 0.48 -12.70 8.95
C ALA A 334 -0.77 -12.34 9.75
N ARG A 335 -1.80 -13.20 9.74
CA ARG A 335 -3.00 -13.03 10.56
C ARG A 335 -2.68 -12.98 12.05
N ARG A 336 -1.99 -14.01 12.57
CA ARG A 336 -1.57 -14.05 13.98
C ARG A 336 -0.74 -12.83 14.37
N PHE A 337 0.18 -12.41 13.48
CA PHE A 337 1.01 -11.23 13.69
C PHE A 337 0.18 -9.93 13.77
N VAL A 338 -0.77 -9.77 12.86
CA VAL A 338 -1.63 -8.59 12.84
C VAL A 338 -2.49 -8.52 14.10
N ASP A 339 -3.11 -9.63 14.50
CA ASP A 339 -3.91 -9.69 15.73
C ASP A 339 -3.04 -9.36 16.96
N TYR A 340 -1.86 -9.98 17.07
CA TYR A 340 -0.89 -9.71 18.14
C TYR A 340 -0.52 -8.22 18.26
N MET A 341 -0.29 -7.54 17.13
CA MET A 341 0.08 -6.12 17.11
C MET A 341 -1.12 -5.21 17.45
N LEU A 342 -2.30 -5.51 16.92
CA LEU A 342 -3.51 -4.74 17.15
C LEU A 342 -3.94 -4.80 18.63
N GLU A 343 -3.86 -5.97 19.27
CA GLU A 343 -4.09 -6.14 20.72
C GLU A 343 -3.19 -5.25 21.59
N ARG A 344 -2.03 -4.85 21.05
CA ARG A 344 -1.03 -4.01 21.73
C ARG A 344 -1.06 -2.55 21.25
N ASN A 345 -2.13 -2.14 20.56
CA ASN A 345 -2.30 -0.79 20.02
C ASN A 345 -1.18 -0.35 19.07
N ILE A 346 -0.61 -1.32 18.34
CA ILE A 346 0.35 -1.09 17.27
C ILE A 346 -0.38 -1.33 15.95
N LYS A 347 -0.34 -0.36 15.04
CA LYS A 347 -0.91 -0.47 13.70
C LYS A 347 0.09 -1.13 12.74
N PRO A 348 -0.09 -2.41 12.35
CA PRO A 348 0.70 -3.03 11.31
C PRO A 348 0.30 -2.47 9.93
N VAL A 349 1.28 -2.30 9.05
CA VAL A 349 1.11 -1.83 7.67
C VAL A 349 1.76 -2.83 6.74
N LEU A 350 0.94 -3.51 5.95
CA LEU A 350 1.43 -4.49 4.99
C LEU A 350 2.19 -3.80 3.84
N ALA A 351 3.43 -4.25 3.60
CA ALA A 351 4.33 -3.72 2.57
C ALA A 351 4.13 -4.36 1.19
N LYS A 352 3.71 -5.63 1.16
CA LYS A 352 3.51 -6.42 -0.06
C LYS A 352 2.12 -7.05 -0.03
N PRO A 353 1.35 -6.99 -1.13
CA PRO A 353 -0.02 -7.50 -1.13
C PRO A 353 -0.05 -9.01 -0.89
N LEU A 354 -1.12 -9.46 -0.23
CA LEU A 354 -1.43 -10.87 0.00
C LEU A 354 -2.72 -11.26 -0.74
N PRO A 355 -2.84 -12.52 -1.22
CA PRO A 355 -4.04 -12.97 -1.92
C PRO A 355 -5.28 -12.86 -1.01
N GLN A 356 -6.21 -11.99 -1.39
CA GLN A 356 -7.42 -11.71 -0.57
C GLN A 356 -8.28 -12.96 -0.33
N CYS A 357 -8.32 -13.87 -1.30
CA CYS A 357 -9.01 -15.14 -1.14
C CYS A 357 -8.42 -16.03 -0.03
N LEU A 358 -7.11 -15.97 0.20
CA LEU A 358 -6.47 -16.72 1.29
C LEU A 358 -6.64 -15.99 2.62
N VAL A 359 -6.65 -14.65 2.60
CA VAL A 359 -6.97 -13.83 3.79
C VAL A 359 -8.41 -14.13 4.27
N GLU A 360 -9.35 -14.33 3.34
CA GLU A 360 -10.70 -14.75 3.69
C GLU A 360 -10.74 -16.17 4.29
N GLN A 361 -9.93 -17.10 3.77
CA GLN A 361 -9.91 -18.49 4.24
C GLN A 361 -9.38 -18.66 5.67
N VAL A 362 -8.50 -17.78 6.16
CA VAL A 362 -8.01 -17.87 7.55
C VAL A 362 -9.06 -17.48 8.59
N GLY A 363 -10.22 -16.97 8.15
CA GLY A 363 -11.40 -16.76 9.00
C GLY A 363 -11.28 -15.60 10.00
N GLY A 364 -12.33 -15.48 10.83
CA GLY A 364 -12.48 -14.42 11.83
C GLY A 364 -12.77 -13.04 11.24
N ALA A 365 -12.84 -12.01 12.09
CA ALA A 365 -13.04 -10.63 11.67
C ALA A 365 -11.77 -10.10 10.99
N ILE A 366 -11.80 -9.81 9.68
CA ILE A 366 -10.60 -9.44 8.91
C ILE A 366 -10.34 -7.92 8.97
N PRO A 367 -9.12 -7.48 9.35
CA PRO A 367 -8.72 -6.07 9.28
C PRO A 367 -8.30 -5.72 7.84
N TRP A 368 -9.27 -5.44 6.97
CA TRP A 368 -9.03 -5.19 5.54
C TRP A 368 -8.17 -3.96 5.26
N ASP A 369 -8.04 -3.02 6.21
CA ASP A 369 -7.10 -1.89 6.07
C ASP A 369 -5.63 -2.31 6.18
N VAL A 370 -5.37 -3.43 6.83
CA VAL A 370 -4.04 -4.02 6.91
C VAL A 370 -3.82 -4.96 5.72
N PHE A 371 -4.76 -5.89 5.50
CA PHE A 371 -4.66 -6.92 4.46
C PHE A 371 -5.05 -6.40 3.08
N ARG A 372 -4.20 -5.58 2.47
CA ARG A 372 -4.42 -5.06 1.12
C ARG A 372 -4.09 -6.08 0.04
N GLY A 373 -4.93 -6.13 -1.01
CA GLY A 373 -4.81 -7.06 -2.12
C GLY A 373 -3.99 -6.57 -3.31
N HIS A 374 -3.52 -5.31 -3.28
CA HIS A 374 -2.74 -4.72 -4.37
C HIS A 374 -1.56 -3.90 -3.88
N CYS A 375 -0.59 -3.71 -4.77
CA CYS A 375 0.51 -2.77 -4.55
C CYS A 375 0.11 -1.39 -5.10
N GLU A 376 0.67 -0.33 -4.51
CA GLU A 376 0.45 1.05 -4.93
C GLU A 376 1.29 1.46 -6.15
N VAL A 377 1.82 0.48 -6.90
CA VAL A 377 2.57 0.75 -8.14
C VAL A 377 1.76 1.52 -9.16
N HIS A 378 0.42 1.37 -9.18
CA HIS A 378 -0.47 2.04 -10.14
C HIS A 378 -0.60 3.54 -9.92
N GLN A 379 -0.24 4.02 -8.73
CA GLN A 379 -0.34 5.43 -8.39
C GLN A 379 0.63 6.28 -9.23
N ASN A 380 0.29 7.57 -9.38
CA ASN A 380 1.07 8.54 -10.16
C ASN A 380 1.32 8.04 -11.59
N ARG A 381 0.27 7.48 -12.21
CA ARG A 381 0.36 6.84 -13.55
C ARG A 381 1.53 5.87 -13.66
N TYR A 382 1.61 4.96 -12.69
CA TYR A 382 2.64 3.92 -12.61
C TYR A 382 4.06 4.39 -12.27
N MET A 383 4.26 5.68 -12.03
CA MET A 383 5.59 6.25 -11.77
C MET A 383 5.97 6.29 -10.29
N ARG A 384 5.06 5.87 -9.38
CA ARG A 384 5.34 5.91 -7.95
C ARG A 384 6.57 5.07 -7.56
N ASN A 385 6.80 3.94 -8.20
CA ASN A 385 7.88 3.00 -7.82
C ASN A 385 8.80 2.68 -9.01
N VAL A 386 9.10 3.66 -9.87
CA VAL A 386 10.14 3.47 -10.88
C VAL A 386 11.51 3.57 -10.20
N HIS A 387 12.40 2.64 -10.55
CA HIS A 387 13.72 2.52 -9.95
C HIS A 387 14.83 2.57 -10.99
N VAL A 388 16.01 2.95 -10.54
CA VAL A 388 17.25 2.99 -11.32
C VAL A 388 18.30 2.18 -10.55
N ARG A 389 18.93 1.24 -11.24
CA ARG A 389 19.97 0.36 -10.68
C ARG A 389 21.35 1.05 -10.71
N PRO A 390 22.41 0.45 -10.11
CA PRO A 390 23.75 1.04 -10.14
C PRO A 390 24.32 1.24 -11.55
N ASP A 391 23.90 0.42 -12.52
CA ASP A 391 24.24 0.53 -13.94
C ASP A 391 23.33 1.50 -14.72
N PHE A 392 22.53 2.29 -14.00
CA PHE A 392 21.57 3.26 -14.53
C PHE A 392 20.48 2.68 -15.44
N LYS A 393 20.30 1.35 -15.45
CA LYS A 393 19.14 0.74 -16.10
C LYS A 393 17.89 0.89 -15.26
N ILE A 394 16.76 1.05 -15.95
CA ILE A 394 15.45 1.15 -15.31
C ILE A 394 15.05 -0.21 -14.72
N ALA A 395 14.50 -0.19 -13.51
CA ALA A 395 13.78 -1.29 -12.91
C ALA A 395 12.33 -0.86 -12.63
N LEU A 396 11.37 -1.64 -13.10
CA LEU A 396 9.94 -1.33 -12.98
C LEU A 396 9.43 -1.44 -11.52
N CYS A 397 10.13 -2.20 -10.68
CA CYS A 397 9.90 -2.25 -9.24
C CYS A 397 11.19 -2.65 -8.51
N ASN A 398 11.21 -2.56 -7.17
CA ASN A 398 12.38 -2.90 -6.35
C ASN A 398 13.01 -4.29 -6.60
N GLY A 399 12.28 -5.25 -7.18
CA GLY A 399 12.85 -6.55 -7.55
C GLY A 399 12.64 -6.91 -9.01
N ASP A 400 12.43 -5.92 -9.87
CA ASP A 400 12.64 -6.11 -11.31
C ASP A 400 14.15 -6.18 -11.57
N MET A 401 14.63 -7.37 -11.87
CA MET A 401 16.06 -7.64 -12.08
C MET A 401 16.41 -7.85 -13.55
N ASN A 402 15.46 -7.63 -14.47
CA ASN A 402 15.68 -7.87 -15.89
C ASN A 402 16.87 -7.02 -16.40
N PRO A 403 17.98 -7.65 -16.86
CA PRO A 403 19.17 -6.91 -17.28
C PRO A 403 19.01 -6.25 -18.66
N ALA A 404 17.99 -6.61 -19.43
CA ALA A 404 17.71 -6.06 -20.76
C ALA A 404 16.97 -4.72 -20.73
N ARG A 405 16.71 -4.16 -19.53
CA ARG A 405 16.05 -2.87 -19.40
C ARG A 405 16.93 -1.74 -19.98
N PRO A 406 16.33 -0.71 -20.60
CA PRO A 406 17.08 0.42 -21.13
C PRO A 406 17.70 1.24 -20.01
N SER A 407 18.75 1.99 -20.37
CA SER A 407 19.34 2.99 -19.47
C SER A 407 18.39 4.18 -19.31
N LEU A 408 18.37 4.78 -18.12
CA LEU A 408 17.70 6.06 -17.84
C LEU A 408 18.10 7.13 -18.87
N TRP A 409 19.35 7.11 -19.33
CA TRP A 409 19.90 8.09 -20.25
C TRP A 409 19.27 8.08 -21.65
N GLN A 410 18.50 7.04 -21.98
CA GLN A 410 17.75 6.97 -23.24
C GLN A 410 16.43 7.75 -23.18
N PHE A 411 16.02 8.21 -21.99
CA PHE A 411 14.79 8.96 -21.78
C PHE A 411 15.12 10.46 -21.62
N PRO A 412 14.69 11.32 -22.56
CA PRO A 412 15.00 12.75 -22.50
C PRO A 412 14.34 13.44 -21.30
N ASP A 413 13.16 12.96 -20.89
CA ASP A 413 12.38 13.52 -19.81
C ASP A 413 11.52 12.48 -19.08
N TRP A 414 10.80 12.92 -18.06
CA TRP A 414 9.88 12.14 -17.24
C TRP A 414 8.74 11.52 -18.05
N ALA A 415 8.20 12.25 -19.04
CA ALA A 415 7.08 11.79 -19.85
C ALA A 415 7.50 10.60 -20.73
N ALA A 416 8.66 10.70 -21.38
CA ALA A 416 9.23 9.61 -22.16
C ALA A 416 9.53 8.36 -21.30
N LEU A 417 10.05 8.54 -20.08
CA LEU A 417 10.23 7.44 -19.13
C LEU A 417 8.88 6.81 -18.75
N GLN A 418 7.87 7.64 -18.52
CA GLN A 418 6.53 7.20 -18.16
C GLN A 418 5.85 6.40 -19.26
N ASP A 419 5.94 6.83 -20.52
CA ASP A 419 5.39 6.11 -21.68
C ASP A 419 6.03 4.72 -21.84
N TYR A 420 7.27 4.54 -21.37
CA TYR A 420 7.91 3.24 -21.28
C TYR A 420 7.41 2.41 -20.08
N VAL A 421 7.32 3.00 -18.88
CA VAL A 421 7.03 2.29 -17.61
C VAL A 421 5.57 1.88 -17.49
N GLU A 422 4.63 2.80 -17.78
CA GLU A 422 3.20 2.63 -17.55
C GLU A 422 2.60 1.38 -18.23
N PRO A 423 2.74 1.16 -19.55
CA PRO A 423 2.13 0.00 -20.20
C PRO A 423 2.69 -1.33 -19.69
N ARG A 424 3.99 -1.37 -19.33
CA ARG A 424 4.67 -2.59 -18.84
C ARG A 424 4.20 -2.95 -17.43
N LEU A 425 4.18 -1.99 -16.50
CA LEU A 425 3.68 -2.23 -15.14
C LEU A 425 2.19 -2.56 -15.15
N ARG A 426 1.40 -1.89 -16.00
CA ARG A 426 -0.03 -2.19 -16.16
C ARG A 426 -0.25 -3.61 -16.66
N ALA A 427 0.53 -4.08 -17.63
CA ALA A 427 0.47 -5.46 -18.11
C ALA A 427 0.86 -6.46 -17.01
N TRP A 428 1.97 -6.20 -16.31
CA TRP A 428 2.44 -7.05 -15.22
C TRP A 428 1.46 -7.12 -14.05
N GLN A 429 0.82 -6.01 -13.70
CA GLN A 429 -0.20 -5.96 -12.65
C GLN A 429 -1.44 -6.81 -13.00
N LYS A 430 -1.84 -6.86 -14.27
CA LYS A 430 -2.99 -7.65 -14.76
C LYS A 430 -2.74 -9.16 -14.80
N GLN A 431 -1.49 -9.62 -14.71
CA GLN A 431 -1.20 -11.04 -14.69
C GLN A 431 -1.78 -11.69 -13.42
N PRO A 432 -2.58 -12.76 -13.53
CA PRO A 432 -3.09 -13.47 -12.38
C PRO A 432 -1.99 -14.28 -11.70
N LEU A 433 -2.12 -14.51 -10.39
CA LEU A 433 -1.20 -15.38 -9.65
C LEU A 433 -1.43 -16.87 -9.97
N TRP A 434 -2.70 -17.28 -10.09
CA TRP A 434 -3.11 -18.65 -10.41
C TRP A 434 -4.21 -18.66 -11.48
N PRO A 435 -4.40 -19.78 -12.22
CA PRO A 435 -5.50 -19.91 -13.18
C PRO A 435 -6.88 -19.60 -12.58
N LYS A 436 -7.15 -20.07 -11.36
CA LYS A 436 -8.42 -19.84 -10.64
C LYS A 436 -8.70 -18.38 -10.28
N CYS A 437 -7.69 -17.49 -10.33
CA CYS A 437 -7.91 -16.07 -10.10
C CYS A 437 -8.85 -15.46 -11.14
N ARG A 438 -8.97 -16.05 -12.34
CA ARG A 438 -9.88 -15.57 -13.40
C ARG A 438 -11.37 -15.69 -13.03
N SER A 439 -11.70 -16.57 -12.09
CA SER A 439 -13.06 -16.79 -11.57
C SER A 439 -13.17 -16.38 -10.10
N CYS A 440 -12.30 -15.47 -9.63
CA CYS A 440 -12.26 -14.99 -8.25
C CYS A 440 -12.88 -13.59 -8.16
N TYR A 441 -13.79 -13.42 -7.20
CA TYR A 441 -14.46 -12.16 -6.91
C TYR A 441 -13.48 -10.98 -6.73
N TYR A 442 -12.44 -11.17 -5.91
CA TYR A 442 -11.49 -10.09 -5.59
C TYR A 442 -10.66 -9.65 -6.79
N GLU A 443 -10.32 -10.58 -7.68
CA GLU A 443 -9.64 -10.27 -8.94
C GLU A 443 -10.61 -9.51 -9.85
N PHE A 444 -11.84 -10.00 -10.00
CA PHE A 444 -12.86 -9.42 -10.86
C PHE A 444 -13.14 -7.97 -10.50
N ARG A 445 -13.30 -7.68 -9.20
CA ARG A 445 -13.52 -6.33 -8.65
C ARG A 445 -12.27 -5.45 -8.61
N GLY A 446 -11.10 -5.97 -8.99
CA GLY A 446 -9.84 -5.21 -8.94
C GLY A 446 -9.32 -4.94 -7.53
N LEU A 447 -9.83 -5.66 -6.52
CA LEU A 447 -9.41 -5.56 -5.11
C LEU A 447 -8.14 -6.36 -4.83
N CYS A 448 -7.86 -7.36 -5.67
CA CYS A 448 -6.71 -8.25 -5.52
C CYS A 448 -5.96 -8.37 -6.84
N GLN A 449 -4.64 -8.17 -6.79
CA GLN A 449 -3.72 -8.48 -7.89
C GLN A 449 -3.04 -9.86 -7.71
N GLY A 450 -3.47 -10.64 -6.71
CA GLY A 450 -2.85 -11.89 -6.27
C GLY A 450 -1.71 -11.66 -5.28
N ALA A 451 -0.54 -11.33 -5.79
CA ALA A 451 0.70 -11.19 -5.01
C ALA A 451 1.53 -9.97 -5.44
N CYS A 452 2.66 -9.75 -4.78
CA CYS A 452 3.70 -8.83 -5.25
C CYS A 452 4.07 -9.14 -6.71
N LEU A 453 4.38 -8.11 -7.50
CA LEU A 453 4.68 -8.26 -8.94
C LEU A 453 5.78 -9.30 -9.19
N ILE A 454 6.81 -9.33 -8.36
CA ILE A 454 7.95 -10.26 -8.46
C ILE A 454 7.51 -11.73 -8.35
N ALA A 455 6.47 -12.04 -7.57
CA ALA A 455 5.93 -13.40 -7.49
C ALA A 455 5.27 -13.83 -8.81
N LYS A 456 4.77 -12.85 -9.57
CA LYS A 456 4.03 -13.04 -10.81
C LYS A 456 4.92 -13.02 -12.04
N ASP A 457 6.10 -12.39 -11.93
CA ASP A 457 7.05 -12.25 -13.03
C ASP A 457 7.25 -13.58 -13.76
N GLN A 458 7.05 -13.57 -15.07
CA GLN A 458 7.28 -14.71 -15.95
C GLN A 458 8.61 -14.56 -16.71
N GLU A 459 9.13 -13.34 -16.87
CA GLU A 459 10.42 -13.07 -17.53
C GLU A 459 11.60 -13.54 -16.68
N LEU A 460 11.44 -13.59 -15.34
CA LEU A 460 12.39 -14.20 -14.41
C LEU A 460 12.16 -15.71 -14.24
N LYS A 461 11.14 -16.29 -14.89
CA LYS A 461 10.81 -17.74 -14.85
C LYS A 461 11.25 -18.48 -16.12
N SER A 462 11.65 -17.75 -17.16
CA SER A 462 12.29 -18.24 -18.39
C SER A 462 13.78 -17.99 -18.34
#